data_AF-A0A3S4M4P0-F1
#
_entry.id   AF-A0A3S4M4P0-F1
#
_cell.length_a   1.000
_cell.length_b   1.000
_cell.length_c   1.000
_cell.angle_alpha   90.00
_cell.angle_beta   90.00
_cell.angle_gamma   90.00
#
_symmetry.space_group_name_H-M   'P 1'
#
loop_
_entity.id
_entity.type
_entity.pdbx_description
1 polymer ?
#
loop_
_entity_poly.entity_id
_entity_poly.type
_entity_poly.pdbx_seq_one_letter_code
_entity_poly.pdbx_strand_id
1 'polypeptide(L)'
;MKNPNISANDFYDSFMGTESYYSYIGKLLLTDGVITIAREESCFWFLDCIASYQYSEKFQKEEFQVWKIERIEANRFNLSATDGNDNVLATQDIEFSDFFFNEFTIWKEDNVLLLPVNINQKEPHDVQAIVFF
;
A
#
# COMPACT_ATOMS: atom_id res chain seq x y z
N MET A 1 18.95 -6.80 9.26
CA MET A 1 18.16 -7.72 10.12
C MET A 1 16.76 -7.15 10.24
N LYS A 2 15.71 -7.98 10.18
CA LYS A 2 14.32 -7.52 10.29
C LYS A 2 14.13 -6.78 11.62
N ASN A 3 13.55 -5.59 11.58
CA ASN A 3 13.27 -4.75 12.75
C ASN A 3 11.83 -4.20 12.60
N PRO A 4 10.94 -4.38 13.58
CA PRO A 4 9.56 -3.92 13.43
C PRO A 4 9.45 -2.38 13.36
N ASN A 5 10.46 -1.64 13.83
CA ASN A 5 10.45 -0.17 13.86
C ASN A 5 10.89 0.50 12.55
N ILE A 6 11.31 -0.27 11.54
CA ILE A 6 11.43 0.25 10.16
C ILE A 6 10.15 -0.13 9.40
N SER A 7 9.78 0.66 8.39
CA SER A 7 8.63 0.30 7.55
C SER A 7 8.94 -0.94 6.72
N ALA A 8 7.91 -1.67 6.30
CA ALA A 8 8.08 -2.73 5.31
C ALA A 8 8.66 -2.17 3.99
N ASN A 9 8.29 -0.94 3.62
CA ASN A 9 8.81 -0.27 2.43
C ASN A 9 10.33 -0.09 2.49
N ASP A 10 10.88 0.29 3.64
CA ASP A 10 12.33 0.47 3.82
C ASP A 10 13.07 -0.86 3.88
N PHE A 11 12.46 -1.90 4.45
CA PHE A 11 13.10 -3.22 4.49
C PHE A 11 13.14 -3.90 3.10
N TYR A 12 12.13 -3.65 2.27
CA TYR A 12 12.00 -4.18 0.91
C TYR A 12 12.35 -3.12 -0.15
N ASP A 13 13.32 -2.25 0.12
CA ASP A 13 13.70 -1.12 -0.74
C ASP A 13 14.38 -1.51 -2.08
N SER A 14 14.72 -2.79 -2.25
CA SER A 14 15.37 -3.30 -3.46
C SER A 14 14.47 -3.33 -4.70
N PHE A 15 13.16 -3.10 -4.55
CA PHE A 15 12.22 -3.08 -5.67
C PHE A 15 12.22 -1.71 -6.37
N MET A 16 13.02 -1.58 -7.44
CA MET A 16 13.10 -0.38 -8.29
C MET A 16 12.39 -0.59 -9.64
N GLY A 17 11.15 -1.09 -9.62
CA GLY A 17 10.35 -1.34 -10.82
C GLY A 17 9.55 -2.64 -10.74
N THR A 18 8.92 -3.00 -11.86
CA THR A 18 8.18 -4.25 -12.01
C THR A 18 8.43 -4.82 -13.41
N GLU A 19 8.77 -6.10 -13.49
CA GLU A 19 8.90 -6.85 -14.74
C GLU A 19 7.58 -7.52 -15.11
N SER A 20 6.80 -7.88 -14.09
CA SER A 20 5.50 -8.55 -14.24
C SER A 20 4.39 -7.81 -13.51
N TYR A 21 3.16 -7.99 -14.00
CA TYR A 21 1.94 -7.58 -13.31
C TYR A 21 1.11 -8.82 -12.99
N TYR A 22 0.63 -8.92 -11.77
CA TYR A 22 -0.16 -10.06 -11.31
C TYR A 22 -1.61 -9.66 -11.10
N SER A 23 -2.53 -10.33 -11.80
CA SER A 23 -3.96 -10.09 -11.61
C SER A 23 -4.39 -10.44 -10.19
N TYR A 24 -5.18 -9.56 -9.59
CA TYR A 24 -5.78 -9.71 -8.29
C TYR A 24 -7.30 -9.47 -8.33
N ILE A 25 -7.94 -9.44 -7.17
CA ILE A 25 -9.40 -9.26 -7.03
C ILE A 25 -9.89 -8.05 -7.83
N GLY A 26 -10.96 -8.25 -8.59
CA GLY A 26 -11.55 -7.22 -9.45
C GLY A 26 -10.68 -6.96 -10.68
N LYS A 27 -10.27 -5.70 -10.86
CA LYS A 27 -9.38 -5.28 -11.97
C LYS A 27 -7.97 -4.97 -11.48
N LEU A 28 -7.67 -5.20 -10.21
CA LEU A 28 -6.40 -4.81 -9.62
C LEU A 28 -5.24 -5.64 -10.17
N LEU A 29 -4.10 -4.98 -10.32
CA LEU A 29 -2.82 -5.56 -10.73
C LEU A 29 -1.79 -5.28 -9.64
N LEU A 30 -0.99 -6.28 -9.26
CA LEU A 30 0.08 -6.13 -8.28
C LEU A 30 1.42 -6.05 -9.00
N THR A 31 2.31 -5.18 -8.54
CA THR A 31 3.73 -5.21 -8.92
C THR A 31 4.49 -6.32 -8.21
N ASP A 32 5.70 -6.63 -8.69
CA ASP A 32 6.61 -7.61 -8.09
C ASP A 32 6.87 -7.33 -6.59
N GLY A 33 7.07 -6.05 -6.25
CA GLY A 33 7.29 -5.64 -4.86
C GLY A 33 6.07 -5.92 -3.98
N VAL A 34 4.87 -5.52 -4.42
CA VAL A 34 3.64 -5.70 -3.62
C VAL A 34 3.34 -7.18 -3.42
N ILE A 35 3.40 -8.00 -4.47
CA ILE A 35 3.12 -9.43 -4.34
C ILE A 35 4.17 -10.15 -3.51
N THR A 36 5.44 -9.71 -3.57
CA THR A 36 6.51 -10.32 -2.76
C THR A 36 6.29 -10.02 -1.29
N ILE A 37 6.07 -8.76 -0.92
CA ILE A 37 5.80 -8.40 0.49
C ILE A 37 4.55 -9.12 1.00
N ALA A 38 3.47 -9.15 0.22
CA ALA A 38 2.25 -9.85 0.62
C ALA A 38 2.47 -11.35 0.91
N ARG A 39 3.37 -12.01 0.17
CA ARG A 39 3.74 -13.42 0.39
C ARG A 39 4.66 -13.59 1.61
N GLU A 40 5.75 -12.84 1.66
CA GLU A 40 6.77 -12.97 2.71
C GLU A 40 6.24 -12.55 4.09
N GLU A 41 5.36 -11.55 4.13
CA GLU A 41 4.74 -11.02 5.35
C GLU A 41 3.34 -11.58 5.61
N SER A 42 2.86 -12.51 4.76
CA SER A 42 1.52 -13.11 4.87
C SER A 42 0.38 -12.09 4.99
N CYS A 43 0.52 -10.93 4.34
CA CYS A 43 -0.38 -9.77 4.51
C CYS A 43 -1.34 -9.55 3.32
N PHE A 44 -1.76 -10.62 2.64
CA PHE A 44 -2.81 -10.54 1.59
C PHE A 44 -4.11 -9.91 2.10
N TRP A 45 -4.41 -10.03 3.40
CA TRP A 45 -5.56 -9.37 4.02
C TRP A 45 -5.57 -7.86 3.80
N PHE A 46 -4.39 -7.22 3.73
CA PHE A 46 -4.31 -5.79 3.45
C PHE A 46 -4.75 -5.49 2.01
N LEU A 47 -4.32 -6.31 1.05
CA LEU A 47 -4.75 -6.21 -0.35
C LEU A 47 -6.25 -6.50 -0.51
N ASP A 48 -6.80 -7.43 0.26
CA ASP A 48 -8.24 -7.73 0.31
C ASP A 48 -9.03 -6.53 0.81
N CYS A 49 -8.54 -5.84 1.85
CA CYS A 49 -9.13 -4.59 2.31
C CYS A 49 -9.13 -3.54 1.19
N ILE A 50 -7.98 -3.28 0.56
CA ILE A 50 -7.86 -2.32 -0.56
C ILE A 50 -8.86 -2.65 -1.67
N ALA A 51 -8.93 -3.93 -2.08
CA ALA A 51 -9.84 -4.40 -3.13
C ALA A 51 -11.32 -4.20 -2.76
N SER A 52 -11.68 -4.43 -1.50
CA SER A 52 -13.06 -4.29 -1.02
C SER A 52 -13.60 -2.86 -1.15
N TYR A 53 -12.76 -1.84 -0.92
CA TYR A 53 -13.17 -0.44 -1.03
C TYR A 53 -13.38 0.02 -2.48
N GLN A 54 -12.78 -0.66 -3.47
CA GLN A 54 -12.88 -0.28 -4.88
C GLN A 54 -14.29 -0.48 -5.48
N TYR A 55 -15.18 -1.18 -4.76
CA TYR A 55 -16.58 -1.31 -5.15
C TYR A 55 -17.43 -0.06 -4.84
N SER A 56 -16.90 0.90 -4.09
CA SER A 56 -17.62 2.13 -3.76
C SER A 56 -17.33 3.26 -4.75
N GLU A 57 -18.37 4.05 -5.08
CA GLU A 57 -18.24 5.20 -5.98
C GLU A 57 -17.24 6.25 -5.48
N LYS A 58 -17.08 6.37 -4.15
CA LYS A 58 -16.12 7.28 -3.54
C LYS A 58 -14.70 6.98 -4.01
N PHE A 59 -14.31 5.70 -4.00
CA PHE A 59 -12.96 5.28 -4.37
C PHE A 59 -12.77 5.18 -5.89
N GLN A 60 -13.84 4.91 -6.65
CA GLN A 60 -13.77 4.86 -8.12
C GLN A 60 -13.49 6.22 -8.77
N LYS A 61 -13.70 7.32 -8.05
CA LYS A 61 -13.40 8.69 -8.51
C LYS A 61 -11.96 9.10 -8.28
N GLU A 62 -11.22 8.36 -7.45
CA GLU A 62 -9.84 8.66 -7.09
C GLU A 62 -8.89 7.75 -7.89
N GLU A 63 -8.28 8.31 -8.93
CA GLU A 63 -7.30 7.63 -9.79
C GLU A 63 -6.05 7.22 -8.99
N PHE A 64 -5.63 8.08 -8.06
CA PHE A 64 -4.54 7.83 -7.13
C PHE A 64 -5.04 7.68 -5.70
N GLN A 65 -4.51 6.71 -4.97
CA GLN A 65 -4.85 6.47 -3.57
C GLN A 65 -3.60 6.03 -2.79
N VAL A 66 -3.46 6.50 -1.56
CA VAL A 66 -2.42 6.06 -0.61
C VAL A 66 -3.07 5.20 0.45
N TRP A 67 -2.65 3.94 0.55
CA TRP A 67 -3.13 2.99 1.53
C TRP A 67 -2.03 2.70 2.55
N LYS A 68 -2.35 2.82 3.83
CA LYS A 68 -1.38 2.64 4.91
C LYS A 68 -1.95 1.74 6.00
N ILE A 69 -1.12 0.86 6.55
CA ILE A 69 -1.38 0.20 7.84
C ILE A 69 -0.33 0.65 8.85
N GLU A 70 -0.78 0.96 10.06
CA GLU A 70 0.05 1.43 11.17
C GLU A 70 -0.29 0.64 12.44
N ARG A 71 0.71 0.04 13.09
CA ARG A 71 0.52 -0.68 14.35
C ARG A 71 0.17 0.31 15.45
N ILE A 72 -0.98 0.11 16.08
CA ILE A 72 -1.42 0.90 17.22
C ILE A 72 -0.79 0.33 18.50
N GLU A 73 -0.98 -0.97 18.73
CA GLU A 73 -0.50 -1.69 19.92
C GLU A 73 -0.51 -3.18 19.64
N ALA A 74 0.54 -3.90 20.05
CA ALA A 74 0.65 -5.35 19.90
C ALA A 74 0.24 -5.79 18.49
N ASN A 75 -0.84 -6.55 18.33
CA ASN A 75 -1.30 -7.06 17.03
C ASN A 75 -2.41 -6.23 16.38
N ARG A 76 -2.72 -5.04 16.92
CA ARG A 76 -3.75 -4.14 16.40
C ARG A 76 -3.15 -3.12 15.43
N PHE A 77 -3.86 -2.87 14.35
CA PHE A 77 -3.45 -1.88 13.34
C PHE A 77 -4.60 -0.92 13.03
N ASN A 78 -4.25 0.28 12.63
CA ASN A 78 -5.15 1.18 11.91
C ASN A 78 -4.81 1.08 10.42
N LEU A 79 -5.83 0.86 9.60
CA LEU A 79 -5.76 1.01 8.16
C LEU A 79 -6.32 2.38 7.79
N SER A 80 -5.61 3.13 6.95
CA SER A 80 -6.09 4.40 6.41
C SER A 80 -5.91 4.45 4.89
N ALA A 81 -6.77 5.25 4.25
CA ALA A 81 -6.70 5.54 2.82
C ALA A 81 -6.85 7.04 2.57
N THR A 82 -6.02 7.63 1.71
CA THR A 82 -6.16 9.01 1.22
C THR A 82 -6.16 9.06 -0.31
N ASP A 83 -6.56 10.19 -0.88
CA ASP A 83 -6.50 10.49 -2.32
C ASP A 83 -5.11 10.95 -2.81
N GLY A 84 -4.08 10.90 -1.94
CA GLY A 84 -2.77 11.48 -2.22
C GLY A 84 -2.68 13.00 -2.10
N ASN A 85 -3.74 13.68 -1.66
CA ASN A 85 -3.73 15.10 -1.30
C ASN A 85 -4.13 15.28 0.17
N ASP A 86 -3.79 14.29 1.01
CA ASP A 86 -4.14 14.18 2.44
C ASP A 86 -5.64 14.18 2.76
N ASN A 87 -6.53 14.05 1.77
CA ASN A 87 -7.95 13.90 2.04
C ASN A 87 -8.26 12.45 2.41
N VAL A 88 -8.72 12.24 3.64
CA VAL A 88 -9.02 10.90 4.16
C VAL A 88 -10.25 10.30 3.47
N LEU A 89 -10.03 9.16 2.80
CA LEU A 89 -11.06 8.37 2.14
C LEU A 89 -11.67 7.33 3.09
N ALA A 90 -10.85 6.66 3.91
CA ALA A 90 -11.32 5.71 4.91
C ALA A 90 -10.33 5.55 6.06
N THR A 91 -10.87 5.06 7.19
CA THR A 91 -10.11 4.54 8.33
C THR A 91 -10.80 3.26 8.79
N GLN A 92 -10.02 2.24 9.14
CA GLN A 92 -10.54 0.97 9.62
C GLN A 92 -9.63 0.41 10.70
N ASP A 93 -10.23 0.01 11.83
CA ASP A 93 -9.49 -0.70 12.87
C ASP A 93 -9.35 -2.18 12.50
N ILE A 94 -8.13 -2.67 12.53
CA ILE A 94 -7.77 -4.07 12.37
C ILE A 94 -7.51 -4.63 13.76
N GLU A 95 -8.45 -5.46 14.24
CA GLU A 95 -8.43 -5.99 15.61
C GLU A 95 -7.24 -6.92 15.86
N PHE A 96 -6.75 -7.61 14.82
CA PHE A 96 -5.64 -8.54 14.94
C PHE A 96 -4.95 -8.80 13.60
N SER A 97 -3.61 -8.75 13.60
CA SER A 97 -2.73 -9.28 12.54
C SER A 97 -1.36 -9.63 13.12
N ASP A 98 -0.73 -10.67 12.58
CA ASP A 98 0.65 -11.07 12.86
C ASP A 98 1.68 -10.43 11.91
N PHE A 99 1.26 -9.45 11.08
CA PHE A 99 2.15 -8.66 10.24
C PHE A 99 3.32 -8.12 11.06
N PHE A 100 4.55 -8.27 10.59
CA PHE A 100 5.75 -8.06 11.41
C PHE A 100 6.09 -6.56 11.61
N PHE A 101 5.99 -5.76 10.57
CA PHE A 101 6.40 -4.35 10.63
C PHE A 101 5.35 -3.49 11.31
N ASN A 102 5.77 -2.34 11.84
CA ASN A 102 4.83 -1.38 12.41
C ASN A 102 4.11 -0.56 11.33
N GLU A 103 4.65 -0.51 10.13
CA GLU A 103 4.11 0.31 9.04
C GLU A 103 4.30 -0.36 7.68
N PHE A 104 3.29 -0.23 6.83
CA PHE A 104 3.40 -0.55 5.41
C PHE A 104 2.46 0.35 4.58
N THR A 105 3.01 0.92 3.51
CA THR A 105 2.30 1.78 2.57
C THR A 105 2.28 1.15 1.17
N ILE A 106 1.10 1.16 0.54
CA ILE A 106 0.88 0.79 -0.86
C ILE A 106 0.20 1.96 -1.54
N TRP A 107 0.65 2.31 -2.74
CA TRP A 107 -0.08 3.22 -3.61
C TRP A 107 -0.95 2.42 -4.57
N LYS A 108 -2.11 2.97 -4.88
CA LYS A 108 -2.92 2.54 -6.02
C LYS A 108 -2.90 3.67 -7.05
N GLU A 109 -2.49 3.37 -8.27
CA GLU A 109 -2.61 4.24 -9.43
C GLU A 109 -3.41 3.51 -10.50
N ASP A 110 -4.53 4.09 -10.91
CA ASP A 110 -5.55 3.44 -11.75
C ASP A 110 -6.01 2.09 -11.18
N ASN A 111 -5.46 0.99 -11.70
CA ASN A 111 -5.73 -0.37 -11.23
C ASN A 111 -4.47 -1.07 -10.69
N VAL A 112 -3.33 -0.40 -10.63
CA VAL A 112 -2.06 -0.98 -10.21
C VAL A 112 -1.81 -0.67 -8.74
N LEU A 113 -1.53 -1.70 -7.94
CA LEU A 113 -0.99 -1.58 -6.60
C LEU A 113 0.53 -1.67 -6.66
N LEU A 114 1.20 -0.63 -6.20
CA LEU A 114 2.65 -0.46 -6.28
C LEU A 114 3.23 0.07 -4.96
N LEU A 115 4.53 -0.15 -4.78
CA LEU A 115 5.26 0.40 -3.64
C LEU A 115 5.59 1.88 -3.91
N PRO A 116 5.54 2.75 -2.90
CA PRO A 116 6.14 4.06 -2.99
C PRO A 116 7.62 3.94 -3.33
N VAL A 117 8.07 4.68 -4.33
CA VAL A 117 9.50 4.81 -4.62
C VAL A 117 10.17 5.59 -3.49
N ASN A 118 11.33 5.14 -3.03
CA ASN A 118 12.11 5.81 -1.99
C ASN A 118 12.79 7.07 -2.57
N ILE A 119 12.00 8.08 -2.91
CA ILE A 119 12.49 9.41 -3.22
C ILE A 119 12.47 10.16 -1.89
N ASN A 120 13.64 10.33 -1.29
CA ASN A 120 13.86 11.13 -0.08
C ASN A 120 12.80 12.24 0.08
N GLN A 121 11.88 12.05 1.04
CA GLN A 121 10.94 13.05 1.56
C GLN A 121 10.41 14.05 0.52
N LYS A 122 9.64 13.58 -0.45
CA LYS A 122 8.85 14.48 -1.30
C LYS A 122 7.38 14.14 -1.18
N GLU A 123 6.62 15.19 -0.93
CA GLU A 123 5.17 15.22 -0.78
C GLU A 123 4.49 14.38 -1.87
N PRO A 124 3.36 13.71 -1.59
CA PRO A 124 2.63 12.89 -2.56
C PRO A 124 2.38 13.56 -3.93
N HIS A 125 2.27 14.89 -3.95
CA HIS A 125 2.10 15.69 -5.17
C HIS A 125 3.30 15.67 -6.14
N ASP A 126 4.51 15.34 -5.68
CA ASP A 126 5.72 15.26 -6.53
C ASP A 126 5.81 13.93 -7.31
N VAL A 127 4.98 12.94 -6.97
CA VAL A 127 5.04 11.57 -7.50
C VAL A 127 4.42 11.46 -8.89
N GLN A 128 3.35 12.23 -9.17
CA GLN A 128 2.67 12.24 -10.47
C GLN A 128 3.60 12.60 -11.63
N ALA A 129 4.76 13.21 -11.37
CA ALA A 129 5.73 13.57 -12.40
C ALA A 129 6.73 12.45 -12.75
N ILE A 130 6.85 11.39 -11.94
CA ILE A 130 7.98 10.44 -12.03
C ILE A 130 7.56 9.08 -12.60
N VAL A 131 6.27 8.74 -12.60
CA VAL A 131 5.77 7.45 -13.13
C VAL A 131 5.60 7.46 -14.67
N PHE A 132 5.99 8.53 -15.37
CA PHE A 132 5.82 8.69 -16.82
C PHE A 132 7.05 8.35 -17.70
N PHE A 133 7.98 7.50 -17.26
CA PHE A 133 9.09 7.04 -18.13
C PHE A 133 9.24 5.52 -18.20
#